data_AF-H3C3T1-F1
#
_entry.id   AF-H3C3T1-F1
#
_cell.length_a   1.000
_cell.length_b   1.000
_cell.length_c   1.000
_cell.angle_alpha   90.00
_cell.angle_beta   90.00
_cell.angle_gamma   90.00
#
_symmetry.space_group_name_H-M   'P 1'
#
loop_
_entity.id
_entity.type
_entity.pdbx_description
1 polymer ?
#
loop_
_entity_poly.entity_id
_entity_poly.type
_entity_poly.pdbx_seq_one_letter_code
_entity_poly.pdbx_strand_id
1 'polypeptide(L)'
;MNYLLVLGTLVAFCESQSIPEFCLLPKNEGKGSTFNFALYYDAAQDLCSPFIYKGEGGNGNRFANERDCMRNCSSNAEKFYPMDASLACHFKKESGKCGGQLLRFYYDPFNAKCKKFQWTGCVGNGNRFLTPEICNTTCAGIHGEHKVTHVQFTFSMVVTKLLCFLEHGEQEEEDEPDTPVGQ
;
A
#
# COMPACT_ATOMS: atom_id res chain seq x y z
N MET A 1 -18.84 27.08 29.46
CA MET A 1 -20.30 26.83 29.41
C MET A 1 -20.95 28.07 28.83
N ASN A 2 -21.29 28.02 27.55
CA ASN A 2 -22.31 28.88 26.95
C ASN A 2 -22.83 28.16 25.71
N TYR A 3 -24.09 27.79 25.76
CA TYR A 3 -24.83 27.19 24.68
C TYR A 3 -25.18 28.28 23.66
N LEU A 4 -24.66 28.16 22.43
CA LEU A 4 -25.28 28.80 21.28
C LEU A 4 -25.90 27.70 20.41
N LEU A 5 -27.23 27.72 20.34
CA LEU A 5 -28.00 26.93 19.39
C LEU A 5 -27.76 27.49 17.98
N VAL A 6 -27.09 26.73 17.12
CA VAL A 6 -27.08 26.99 15.67
C VAL A 6 -27.89 25.89 15.00
N LEU A 7 -29.09 26.26 14.57
CA LEU A 7 -29.94 25.49 13.66
C LEU A 7 -29.28 25.43 12.28
N GLY A 8 -29.26 24.26 11.64
CA GLY A 8 -29.24 24.14 10.18
C GLY A 8 -27.93 24.51 9.47
N THR A 9 -27.03 23.53 9.36
CA THR A 9 -26.38 23.06 8.12
C THR A 9 -25.38 22.01 8.55
N LEU A 10 -25.48 20.79 8.01
CA LEU A 10 -24.34 19.87 8.01
C LEU A 10 -23.29 20.52 7.12
N VAL A 11 -22.50 21.42 7.71
CA VAL A 11 -21.23 21.82 7.12
C VAL A 11 -20.40 20.55 7.17
N ALA A 12 -20.40 19.80 6.07
CA ALA A 12 -19.36 18.83 5.80
C ALA A 12 -18.09 19.65 5.67
N PHE A 13 -17.42 19.89 6.79
CA PHE A 13 -16.08 20.42 6.81
C PHE A 13 -15.21 19.38 6.10
N CYS A 14 -14.96 19.61 4.81
CA CYS A 14 -13.80 19.02 4.16
C CYS A 14 -12.60 19.71 4.79
N GLU A 15 -12.17 19.24 5.96
CA GLU A 15 -10.85 19.58 6.48
C GLU A 15 -9.84 18.98 5.51
N SER A 16 -9.47 19.74 4.46
CA SER A 16 -8.26 19.46 3.74
C SER A 16 -7.14 19.66 4.74
N GLN A 17 -6.66 18.58 5.36
CA GLN A 17 -5.48 18.65 6.22
C GLN A 17 -4.33 19.16 5.35
N SER A 18 -4.05 20.46 5.45
CA SER A 18 -2.96 21.10 4.75
C SER A 18 -1.66 20.51 5.30
N ILE A 19 -0.79 20.04 4.41
CA ILE A 19 0.54 19.54 4.78
C ILE A 19 1.25 20.62 5.61
N PRO A 20 1.83 20.28 6.78
CA PRO A 20 2.51 21.26 7.62
C PRO A 20 3.59 22.02 6.85
N GLU A 21 3.74 23.33 7.11
CA GLU A 21 4.67 24.19 6.37
C GLU A 21 6.12 23.67 6.43
N PHE A 22 6.53 23.10 7.58
CA PHE A 22 7.87 22.55 7.72
C PHE A 22 8.15 21.40 6.73
N CYS A 23 7.14 20.65 6.29
CA CYS A 23 7.29 19.60 5.28
C CYS A 23 7.57 20.17 3.88
N LEU A 24 7.29 21.45 3.64
CA LEU A 24 7.56 22.14 2.38
C LEU A 24 8.98 22.73 2.33
N LEU A 25 9.69 22.76 3.46
CA LEU A 25 11.05 23.28 3.53
C LEU A 25 12.04 22.31 2.86
N PRO A 26 13.10 22.79 2.19
CA PRO A 26 14.13 21.92 1.65
C PRO A 26 14.92 21.23 2.77
N LYS A 27 15.62 20.13 2.44
CA LYS A 27 16.62 19.57 3.37
C LYS A 27 17.63 20.62 3.80
N ASN A 28 17.96 20.65 5.08
CA ASN A 28 18.96 21.57 5.63
C ASN A 28 19.95 20.79 6.49
N GLU A 29 21.17 20.61 5.97
CA GLU A 29 22.25 19.89 6.65
C GLU A 29 22.69 20.58 7.94
N GLY A 30 22.39 21.87 8.11
CA GLY A 30 22.85 22.65 9.25
C GLY A 30 24.36 22.88 9.22
N LYS A 31 24.94 23.02 10.41
CA LYS A 31 26.37 23.26 10.65
C LYS A 31 26.91 22.24 11.65
N GLY A 32 28.23 22.21 11.80
CA GLY A 32 28.96 21.27 12.65
C GLY A 32 29.78 20.27 11.84
N SER A 33 30.34 19.29 12.54
CA SER A 33 31.25 18.26 12.00
C SER A 33 30.74 16.83 12.20
N THR A 34 29.48 16.67 12.63
CA THR A 34 28.88 15.34 12.83
C THR A 34 28.30 14.80 11.52
N PHE A 35 28.16 13.48 11.42
CA PHE A 35 27.60 12.80 10.25
C PHE A 35 26.38 11.99 10.67
N ASN A 36 25.29 12.67 11.03
CA ASN A 36 24.06 12.02 11.44
C ASN A 36 23.17 11.75 10.23
N PHE A 37 22.71 10.51 10.06
CA PHE A 37 21.69 10.20 9.08
C PHE A 37 20.34 10.73 9.54
N ALA A 38 19.66 11.46 8.67
CA ALA A 38 18.29 11.91 8.86
C ALA A 38 17.52 11.77 7.54
N LEU A 39 16.19 11.89 7.62
CA LEU A 39 15.30 11.90 6.48
C LEU A 39 14.64 13.28 6.36
N TYR A 40 14.43 13.74 5.13
CA TYR A 40 13.57 14.88 4.84
C TYR A 40 12.47 14.42 3.88
N TYR A 41 11.31 15.05 3.96
CA TYR A 41 10.21 14.85 3.03
C TYR A 41 10.40 15.69 1.78
N ASP A 42 10.38 15.04 0.61
CA ASP A 42 10.37 15.67 -0.70
C ASP A 42 8.93 15.75 -1.20
N ALA A 43 8.33 16.94 -1.11
CA ALA A 43 6.95 17.17 -1.49
C ALA A 43 6.67 16.99 -2.99
N ALA A 44 7.67 17.14 -3.86
CA ALA A 44 7.51 16.93 -5.29
C ALA A 44 7.42 15.44 -5.66
N GLN A 45 8.03 14.59 -4.84
CA GLN A 45 8.07 13.14 -5.03
C GLN A 45 7.12 12.38 -4.11
N ASP A 46 6.52 13.05 -3.13
CA ASP A 46 5.75 12.45 -2.03
C ASP A 46 6.54 11.31 -1.35
N LEU A 47 7.81 11.60 -1.01
CA LEU A 47 8.75 10.59 -0.53
C LEU A 47 9.73 11.15 0.50
N CYS A 48 10.05 10.33 1.49
CA CYS A 48 11.10 10.62 2.46
C CYS A 48 12.47 10.12 1.99
N SER A 49 13.41 11.05 1.83
CA SER A 49 14.75 10.78 1.31
C SER A 49 15.84 11.03 2.35
N PRO A 50 16.91 10.22 2.38
CA PRO A 50 17.99 10.38 3.37
C PRO A 50 18.88 11.58 3.04
N PHE A 51 19.42 12.22 4.08
CA PHE A 51 20.46 13.25 4.00
C PHE A 51 21.35 13.25 5.25
N ILE A 52 22.48 13.96 5.18
CA ILE A 52 23.41 14.12 6.30
C ILE A 52 23.09 15.40 7.07
N TYR A 53 22.82 15.27 8.36
CA TYR A 53 22.68 16.39 9.29
C TYR A 53 23.96 16.58 10.12
N LYS A 54 24.48 17.81 10.12
CA LYS A 54 25.78 18.17 10.70
C LYS A 54 25.77 18.43 12.20
N GLY A 55 24.60 18.35 12.83
CA GLY A 55 24.44 18.34 14.28
C GLY A 55 23.78 19.61 14.84
N GLU A 56 23.95 20.75 14.17
CA GLU A 56 23.45 22.05 14.66
C GLU A 56 22.60 22.79 13.61
N GLY A 57 21.53 23.45 14.07
CA GLY A 57 20.63 24.22 13.21
C GLY A 57 19.68 23.36 12.38
N GLY A 58 19.57 23.65 11.08
CA GLY A 58 18.63 22.97 10.19
C GLY A 58 17.21 23.56 10.24
N ASN A 59 16.23 22.75 9.88
CA ASN A 59 14.81 23.08 9.95
C ASN A 59 13.97 21.86 10.39
N GLY A 60 12.64 22.02 10.43
CA GLY A 60 11.70 20.99 10.88
C GLY A 60 11.47 19.84 9.90
N ASN A 61 11.93 19.92 8.64
CA ASN A 61 11.85 18.82 7.68
C ASN A 61 12.96 17.79 7.94
N ARG A 62 12.99 17.23 9.15
CA ARG A 62 14.06 16.34 9.61
C ARG A 62 13.49 15.26 10.53
N PHE A 63 13.62 14.01 10.11
CA PHE A 63 13.07 12.86 10.80
C PHE A 63 14.12 11.77 11.02
N ALA A 64 13.97 11.01 12.11
CA ALA A 64 14.87 9.91 12.42
C ALA A 64 14.55 8.62 11.62
N ASN A 65 13.30 8.44 11.22
CA ASN A 65 12.84 7.26 10.49
C ASN A 65 11.74 7.58 9.47
N GLU A 66 11.57 6.68 8.53
CA GLU A 66 10.71 6.86 7.35
C GLU A 66 9.23 6.86 7.71
N ARG A 67 8.82 6.07 8.71
CA ARG A 67 7.43 6.04 9.20
C ARG A 67 7.02 7.41 9.70
N ASP A 68 7.81 8.03 10.58
CA ASP A 68 7.50 9.34 11.14
C ASP A 68 7.50 10.42 10.07
N CYS A 69 8.46 10.38 9.15
CA CYS A 69 8.53 11.32 8.04
C CYS A 69 7.27 11.26 7.17
N MET A 70 6.89 10.06 6.70
CA MET A 70 5.70 9.90 5.87
C MET A 70 4.44 10.28 6.65
N ARG A 71 4.29 9.82 7.90
CA ARG A 71 3.09 10.06 8.71
C ARG A 71 2.87 11.53 9.07
N ASN A 72 3.93 12.33 9.15
CA ASN A 72 3.84 13.77 9.43
C ASN A 72 3.61 14.62 8.17
N CYS A 73 4.04 14.17 6.99
CA CYS A 73 4.11 15.02 5.79
C CYS A 73 3.32 14.54 4.57
N SER A 74 3.00 13.25 4.47
CA SER A 74 2.32 12.66 3.32
C SER A 74 0.86 12.37 3.63
N SER A 75 -0.06 12.81 2.76
CA SER A 75 -1.46 12.37 2.80
C SER A 75 -1.63 10.90 2.43
N ASN A 76 -0.64 10.30 1.76
CA ASN A 76 -0.62 8.89 1.37
C ASN A 76 0.02 7.99 2.44
N ALA A 77 0.36 8.51 3.61
CA ALA A 77 1.08 7.77 4.64
C ALA A 77 0.37 6.47 5.05
N GLU A 78 -0.96 6.43 5.09
CA GLU A 78 -1.72 5.22 5.47
C GLU A 78 -1.51 4.05 4.49
N LYS A 79 -1.24 4.35 3.22
CA LYS A 79 -1.00 3.33 2.19
C LYS A 79 0.31 2.59 2.38
N PHE A 80 1.32 3.24 2.98
CA PHE A 80 2.66 2.68 3.14
C PHE A 80 2.97 2.34 4.60
N TYR A 81 2.52 3.17 5.53
CA TYR A 81 2.78 3.09 6.96
C TYR A 81 1.46 3.28 7.73
N PRO A 82 0.59 2.26 7.73
CA PRO A 82 -0.68 2.33 8.42
C PRO A 82 -0.48 2.56 9.92
N MET A 83 -1.42 3.29 10.51
CA MET A 83 -1.44 3.54 11.95
C MET A 83 -1.55 2.23 12.74
N ASP A 84 -2.44 1.34 12.30
CA ASP A 84 -2.41 -0.05 12.72
C ASP A 84 -1.30 -0.78 11.96
N ALA A 85 -0.19 -1.04 12.67
CA ALA A 85 0.97 -1.70 12.10
C ALA A 85 0.69 -3.13 11.61
N SER A 86 -0.35 -3.80 12.13
CA SER A 86 -0.73 -5.15 11.70
C SER A 86 -1.23 -5.18 10.24
N LEU A 87 -1.85 -4.10 9.77
CA LEU A 87 -2.27 -3.96 8.37
C LEU A 87 -1.09 -4.03 7.40
N ALA A 88 0.09 -3.57 7.83
CA ALA A 88 1.29 -3.63 7.02
C ALA A 88 1.76 -5.06 6.76
N CYS A 89 1.40 -6.03 7.60
CA CYS A 89 1.78 -7.44 7.42
C CYS A 89 1.24 -8.05 6.12
N HIS A 90 0.22 -7.44 5.52
CA HIS A 90 -0.33 -7.85 4.21
C HIS A 90 0.43 -7.25 3.02
N PHE A 91 1.30 -6.27 3.23
CA PHE A 91 2.06 -5.64 2.16
C PHE A 91 3.17 -6.55 1.67
N LYS A 92 3.59 -6.39 0.41
CA LYS A 92 4.81 -7.04 -0.07
C LYS A 92 6.01 -6.37 0.59
N LYS A 93 7.07 -7.14 0.86
CA LYS A 93 8.36 -6.55 1.23
C LYS A 93 8.87 -5.63 0.12
N GLU A 94 9.49 -4.52 0.50
CA GLU A 94 10.12 -3.58 -0.44
C GLU A 94 11.60 -3.42 -0.10
N SER A 95 12.48 -3.84 -1.02
CA SER A 95 13.93 -3.71 -0.85
C SER A 95 14.43 -2.27 -0.91
N GLY A 96 13.59 -1.31 -1.32
CA GLY A 96 13.95 0.09 -1.48
C GLY A 96 14.76 0.35 -2.76
N LYS A 97 15.25 1.59 -2.91
CA LYS A 97 15.94 2.07 -4.13
C LYS A 97 17.31 2.73 -3.84
N CYS A 98 17.82 2.56 -2.63
CA CYS A 98 19.14 3.05 -2.23
C CYS A 98 20.25 2.01 -2.49
N GLY A 99 21.48 2.27 -2.04
CA GLY A 99 22.63 1.37 -2.20
C GLY A 99 23.02 0.54 -0.97
N GLY A 100 22.29 0.62 0.14
CA GLY A 100 22.63 -0.10 1.38
C GLY A 100 22.28 -1.60 1.34
N GLN A 101 22.75 -2.33 2.36
CA GLN A 101 22.37 -3.73 2.59
C GLN A 101 22.09 -3.94 4.08
N LEU A 102 20.92 -3.47 4.52
CA LEU A 102 20.49 -3.56 5.91
C LEU A 102 19.58 -4.78 6.09
N LEU A 103 19.95 -5.68 7.00
CA LEU A 103 19.11 -6.82 7.36
C LEU A 103 17.83 -6.34 8.05
N ARG A 104 16.69 -6.77 7.54
CA ARG A 104 15.36 -6.52 8.12
C ARG A 104 14.50 -7.76 8.04
N PHE A 105 13.37 -7.74 8.72
CA PHE A 105 12.38 -8.79 8.71
C PHE A 105 11.10 -8.29 8.05
N TYR A 106 10.43 -9.14 7.28
CA TYR A 106 9.09 -8.89 6.75
C TYR A 106 8.24 -10.11 7.06
N TYR A 107 6.94 -9.89 7.16
CA TYR A 107 5.96 -10.93 7.32
C TYR A 107 5.53 -11.48 5.97
N ASP A 108 5.63 -12.80 5.81
CA ASP A 108 5.07 -13.52 4.66
C ASP A 108 3.74 -14.16 5.09
N PRO A 109 2.59 -13.58 4.69
CA PRO A 109 1.29 -14.07 5.11
C PRO A 109 0.97 -15.46 4.56
N PHE A 110 1.46 -15.81 3.36
CA PHE A 110 1.21 -17.12 2.75
C PHE A 110 1.86 -18.27 3.53
N ASN A 111 3.00 -18.00 4.15
CA ASN A 111 3.72 -18.97 4.96
C ASN A 111 3.52 -18.73 6.46
N ALA A 112 2.67 -17.76 6.82
CA ALA A 112 2.44 -17.25 8.17
C ALA A 112 3.74 -17.06 8.98
N LYS A 113 4.79 -16.48 8.35
CA LYS A 113 6.14 -16.48 8.93
C LYS A 113 6.89 -15.19 8.65
N CYS A 114 7.56 -14.68 9.68
CA CYS A 114 8.57 -13.64 9.55
C CYS A 114 9.85 -14.17 8.88
N LYS A 115 10.25 -13.52 7.79
CA LYS A 115 11.41 -13.88 6.98
C LYS A 115 12.37 -12.69 6.91
N LYS A 116 13.67 -12.97 6.83
CA LYS A 116 14.69 -11.95 6.63
C LYS A 116 14.73 -11.48 5.18
N PHE A 117 15.11 -10.21 4.96
CA PHE A 117 15.41 -9.66 3.65
C PHE A 117 16.42 -8.50 3.76
N GLN A 118 17.03 -8.13 2.62
CA GLN A 118 17.90 -6.97 2.54
C GLN A 118 17.09 -5.75 2.11
N TRP A 119 17.20 -4.69 2.91
CA TRP A 119 16.65 -3.37 2.62
C TRP A 119 17.77 -2.38 2.36
N THR A 120 17.57 -1.50 1.40
CA THR A 120 18.62 -0.62 0.87
C THR A 120 18.87 0.65 1.68
N GLY A 121 18.09 0.89 2.74
CA GLY A 121 18.26 2.05 3.61
C GLY A 121 17.34 3.23 3.34
N CYS A 122 16.54 3.19 2.27
CA CYS A 122 15.49 4.18 2.01
C CYS A 122 14.36 3.57 1.19
N VAL A 123 13.20 4.22 1.20
CA VAL A 123 11.98 3.82 0.48
C VAL A 123 11.43 2.49 1.00
N GLY A 124 10.10 2.37 1.07
CA GLY A 124 9.45 1.10 1.30
C GLY A 124 8.10 1.27 1.95
N ASN A 125 7.73 0.27 2.74
CA ASN A 125 6.48 0.27 3.48
C ASN A 125 6.67 -0.33 4.89
N GLY A 126 5.57 -0.42 5.63
CA GLY A 126 5.51 -0.86 7.01
C GLY A 126 5.78 -2.35 7.23
N ASN A 127 5.80 -3.20 6.19
CA ASN A 127 6.17 -4.61 6.31
C ASN A 127 7.70 -4.78 6.41
N ARG A 128 8.29 -4.12 7.39
CA ARG A 128 9.73 -4.03 7.58
C ARG A 128 10.04 -3.78 9.05
N PHE A 129 10.44 -4.84 9.73
CA PHE A 129 10.72 -4.87 11.15
C PHE A 129 12.22 -5.01 11.40
N LEU A 130 12.67 -4.48 12.54
CA LEU A 130 14.08 -4.53 12.93
C LEU A 130 14.48 -5.92 13.43
N THR A 131 13.60 -6.57 14.20
CA THR A 131 13.85 -7.87 14.82
C THR A 131 12.72 -8.85 14.49
N PRO A 132 12.97 -10.17 14.54
CA PRO A 132 11.92 -11.16 14.29
C PRO A 132 10.84 -11.15 15.36
N GLU A 133 11.16 -10.77 16.61
CA GLU A 133 10.20 -10.67 17.71
C GLU A 133 9.15 -9.61 17.41
N ILE A 134 9.56 -8.40 17.00
CA ILE A 134 8.63 -7.30 16.65
C ILE A 134 7.75 -7.72 15.47
N CYS A 135 8.32 -8.40 14.48
CA CYS A 135 7.56 -8.91 13.33
C CYS A 135 6.50 -9.93 13.78
N ASN A 136 6.89 -10.92 14.60
CA ASN A 136 6.00 -11.98 15.04
C ASN A 136 4.88 -11.44 15.93
N THR A 137 5.17 -10.49 16.83
CA THR A 137 4.16 -9.91 17.72
C THR A 137 3.22 -8.98 16.98
N THR A 138 3.71 -8.18 16.03
CA THR A 138 2.87 -7.28 15.22
C THR A 138 1.93 -8.04 14.30
N CYS A 139 2.40 -9.16 13.72
CA CYS A 139 1.65 -9.93 12.72
C CYS A 139 1.02 -11.21 13.29
N ALA A 140 0.88 -11.31 14.61
CA ALA A 140 0.31 -12.49 15.26
C ALA A 140 -1.14 -12.73 14.80
N GLY A 141 -1.47 -13.98 14.48
CA GLY A 141 -2.82 -14.38 14.04
C GLY A 141 -3.19 -13.98 12.62
N ILE A 142 -2.31 -13.27 11.90
CA ILE A 142 -2.49 -13.05 10.47
C ILE A 142 -2.18 -14.35 9.76
N HIS A 143 -3.05 -14.77 8.86
CA HIS A 143 -2.76 -15.84 7.92
C HIS A 143 -3.13 -15.29 6.55
N GLY A 144 -2.26 -15.51 5.57
CA GLY A 144 -2.62 -15.24 4.20
C GLY A 144 -3.77 -16.16 3.87
N GLU A 145 -4.98 -15.61 3.78
CA GLU A 145 -5.99 -16.28 3.00
C GLU A 145 -5.31 -16.54 1.66
N HIS A 146 -5.21 -17.82 1.30
CA HIS A 146 -5.09 -18.14 -0.09
C HIS A 146 -6.20 -17.30 -0.72
N LYS A 147 -5.85 -16.30 -1.53
CA LYS A 147 -6.68 -16.00 -2.66
C LYS A 147 -6.68 -17.31 -3.45
N VAL A 148 -7.48 -18.28 -3.01
CA VAL A 148 -8.50 -18.83 -3.86
C VAL A 148 -9.18 -17.57 -4.36
N THR A 149 -8.62 -16.99 -5.43
CA THR A 149 -9.47 -16.51 -6.48
C THR A 149 -10.47 -17.61 -6.58
N HIS A 150 -11.65 -17.36 -6.05
CA HIS A 150 -12.84 -17.99 -6.52
C HIS A 150 -12.92 -17.54 -8.00
N VAL A 151 -11.99 -18.04 -8.84
CA VAL A 151 -12.44 -18.74 -10.03
C VAL A 151 -13.39 -19.73 -9.39
N GLN A 152 -14.67 -19.35 -9.33
CA GLN A 152 -15.72 -20.30 -9.09
C GLN A 152 -15.31 -21.46 -9.96
N PHE A 153 -14.92 -22.56 -9.33
CA PHE A 153 -14.89 -23.84 -9.99
C PHE A 153 -16.32 -24.00 -10.46
N THR A 154 -16.61 -23.52 -11.68
CA THR A 154 -17.87 -23.67 -12.38
C THR A 154 -17.97 -25.10 -12.90
N PHE A 155 -17.49 -26.05 -12.10
CA PHE A 155 -17.78 -27.47 -12.25
C PHE A 155 -19.29 -27.72 -12.07
N SER A 156 -20.03 -26.77 -11.47
CA SER A 156 -21.50 -26.79 -11.42
C SER A 156 -22.13 -26.09 -12.63
N MET A 157 -21.69 -24.88 -13.03
CA MET A 157 -22.37 -24.15 -14.13
C MET A 157 -22.23 -24.80 -15.51
N VAL A 158 -21.15 -25.54 -15.79
CA VAL A 158 -21.03 -26.29 -17.06
C VAL A 158 -21.95 -27.51 -17.06
N VAL A 159 -22.12 -28.19 -15.92
CA VAL A 159 -23.01 -29.35 -15.80
C VAL A 159 -24.47 -28.93 -15.92
N THR A 160 -24.88 -27.81 -15.30
CA THR A 160 -26.26 -27.29 -15.45
C THR A 160 -26.54 -26.83 -16.88
N LYS A 161 -25.56 -26.25 -17.60
CA LYS A 161 -25.72 -25.91 -19.02
C LYS A 161 -25.81 -27.15 -19.90
N LEU A 162 -25.00 -28.18 -19.64
CA LEU A 162 -25.01 -29.42 -20.43
C LEU A 162 -26.29 -30.23 -20.24
N LEU A 163 -26.90 -30.19 -19.06
CA LEU A 163 -28.21 -30.80 -18.81
C LEU A 163 -29.35 -30.06 -19.55
N CYS A 164 -29.24 -28.74 -19.72
CA CYS A 164 -30.23 -27.95 -20.46
C CYS A 164 -30.21 -28.22 -21.98
N PHE A 165 -29.06 -28.61 -22.54
CA PHE A 165 -28.94 -28.98 -23.96
C PHE A 165 -29.50 -30.37 -24.29
N LEU A 166 -29.76 -31.23 -23.31
CA LEU A 166 -30.31 -32.57 -23.52
C LEU A 166 -31.86 -32.61 -23.49
N GLU A 167 -32.52 -31.54 -23.05
CA GLU A 167 -33.99 -31.49 -22.96
C GLU A 167 -34.67 -30.74 -24.12
N HIS A 168 -33.92 -30.06 -24.98
CA HIS A 168 -34.47 -29.39 -26.17
C HIS A 168 -33.82 -29.90 -27.45
N GLY A 169 -34.27 -31.09 -27.85
CA GLY A 169 -34.04 -31.63 -29.19
C GLY A 169 -34.93 -30.95 -30.24
N GLU A 170 -34.30 -30.73 -31.40
CA GLU A 170 -34.86 -30.66 -32.76
C GLU A 170 -35.80 -29.49 -33.11
N GLN A 171 -35.31 -28.59 -33.97
CA GLN A 171 -36.01 -28.35 -35.23
C GLN A 171 -35.02 -27.94 -36.33
N GLU A 172 -35.11 -28.69 -37.43
CA GLU A 172 -34.32 -28.64 -38.66
C GLU A 172 -34.51 -27.30 -39.39
N GLU A 173 -33.42 -26.75 -39.93
CA GLU A 173 -33.48 -25.73 -40.99
C GLU A 173 -32.91 -26.39 -42.25
N GLU A 174 -33.79 -26.69 -43.20
CA GLU A 174 -33.44 -27.30 -44.48
C GLU A 174 -32.68 -26.30 -45.37
N ASP A 175 -31.55 -26.74 -45.91
CA ASP A 175 -30.74 -26.06 -46.91
C ASP A 175 -31.51 -25.89 -48.25
N GLU A 176 -31.58 -24.68 -48.80
CA GLU A 176 -31.97 -24.42 -50.20
C GLU A 176 -30.72 -24.04 -51.04
N PRO A 177 -30.48 -24.66 -52.21
CA PRO A 177 -29.32 -24.37 -53.05
C PRO A 177 -29.61 -23.35 -54.18
N ASP A 178 -28.55 -22.65 -54.56
CA ASP A 178 -28.45 -21.57 -55.57
C ASP A 178 -28.90 -21.91 -57.02
N THR A 179 -29.79 -21.04 -57.56
CA THR A 179 -29.84 -20.44 -58.95
C THR A 179 -30.15 -21.36 -60.17
N PRO A 180 -30.46 -20.88 -61.44
CA PRO A 180 -30.37 -19.52 -62.03
C PRO A 180 -31.44 -19.07 -63.11
N VAL A 181 -31.24 -17.86 -63.66
CA VAL A 181 -31.68 -17.26 -64.96
C VAL A 181 -33.15 -16.85 -65.24
N GLY A 182 -33.34 -15.53 -65.36
CA GLY A 182 -33.93 -14.76 -66.48
C GLY A 182 -35.17 -15.24 -67.26
N GLN A 183 -36.21 -14.39 -67.25
CA GLN A 183 -36.82 -13.70 -68.41
C GLN A 183 -37.72 -12.56 -67.91
#